data_AF-A0A9X2E3Q4-F1
#
_entry.id   AF-A0A9X2E3Q4-F1
#
_cell.length_a   1.000
_cell.length_b   1.000
_cell.length_c   1.000
_cell.angle_alpha   90.00
_cell.angle_beta   90.00
_cell.angle_gamma   90.00
#
_symmetry.space_group_name_H-M   'P 1'
#
loop_
_entity.id
_entity.type
_entity.pdbx_description
1 polymer ?
#
loop_
_entity_poly.entity_id
_entity_poly.type
_entity_poly.pdbx_seq_one_letter_code
_entity_poly.pdbx_strand_id
1 'polypeptide(L)'
;MEWETPEQRAIRRKHRMRLAVVGPIAVLAVGIAVVAYMRDPENTNSPAPQVSPAFVGEWRGVADNGRDTFDIVLRITGDTADRTVTNKASGARCEYAERVSAATETELTLTARSSTGMGCDTDPRTTAQLHTDGGLAYRTGPAGSTVTGTLRKG
;
A
#
# COMPACT_ATOMS: atom_id res chain seq x y z
N MET A 1 32.05 -65.30 25.19
CA MET A 1 31.93 -63.99 24.51
C MET A 1 30.47 -63.81 24.14
N GLU A 2 29.67 -62.89 24.64
CA GLU A 2 29.64 -62.06 25.85
C GLU A 2 28.14 -61.80 26.00
N TRP A 3 27.53 -62.29 27.09
CA TRP A 3 26.08 -62.32 27.25
C TRP A 3 25.60 -60.96 27.78
N GLU A 4 24.84 -60.21 26.98
CA GLU A 4 24.24 -58.92 27.36
C GLU A 4 23.29 -59.09 28.57
N THR A 5 23.47 -58.25 29.59
CA THR A 5 22.67 -58.26 30.81
C THR A 5 21.25 -57.67 30.60
N PRO A 6 20.24 -58.18 31.32
CA PRO A 6 18.84 -57.76 31.17
C PRO A 6 18.60 -56.27 31.47
N GLU A 7 19.50 -55.61 32.21
CA GLU A 7 19.45 -54.16 32.44
C GLU A 7 19.74 -53.33 31.18
N GLN A 8 20.56 -53.83 30.25
CA GLN A 8 20.83 -53.13 28.99
C GLN A 8 19.62 -53.12 28.04
N ARG A 9 18.69 -54.09 28.19
CA ARG A 9 17.40 -54.09 27.46
C ARG A 9 16.41 -53.07 28.01
N ALA A 10 16.50 -52.71 29.29
CA ALA A 10 15.59 -51.74 29.91
C ALA A 10 15.90 -50.29 29.49
N ILE A 11 17.17 -49.95 29.28
CA ILE A 11 17.59 -48.60 28.89
C ILE A 11 17.22 -48.30 27.43
N ARG A 12 17.23 -49.30 26.53
CA ARG A 12 16.84 -49.13 25.13
C ARG A 12 15.34 -48.91 24.90
N ARG A 13 14.47 -49.37 25.81
CA ARG A 13 13.01 -49.16 25.69
C ARG A 13 12.55 -47.78 26.17
N LYS A 14 13.36 -47.06 26.95
CA LYS A 14 12.95 -45.77 27.54
C LYS A 14 13.07 -44.57 26.58
N HIS A 15 13.82 -44.69 25.50
CA HIS A 15 13.99 -43.60 24.51
C HIS A 15 13.12 -43.73 23.24
N ARG A 16 12.32 -44.80 23.09
CA ARG A 16 11.36 -44.94 21.99
C ARG A 16 9.93 -44.47 22.30
N MET A 17 9.68 -44.00 23.52
CA MET A 17 8.39 -43.44 23.96
C MET A 17 8.50 -41.95 24.33
N ARG A 18 9.11 -41.17 23.45
CA ARG A 18 8.81 -39.73 23.33
C ARG A 18 8.47 -39.40 21.87
N LEU A 19 7.57 -40.20 21.29
CA LEU A 19 6.56 -39.63 20.42
C LEU A 19 5.49 -39.08 21.35
N ALA A 20 5.47 -37.76 21.52
CA ALA A 20 4.25 -36.98 21.55
C ALA A 20 4.61 -35.56 21.96
N VAL A 21 4.11 -34.62 21.16
CA VAL A 21 4.02 -33.19 21.46
C VAL A 21 5.31 -32.41 21.21
N VAL A 22 5.17 -31.25 20.59
CA VAL A 22 6.21 -30.25 20.27
C VAL A 22 6.99 -30.54 18.98
N GLY A 23 6.33 -30.38 17.83
CA GLY A 23 7.01 -30.42 16.53
C GLY A 23 6.19 -29.82 15.38
N PRO A 24 4.95 -30.25 15.10
CA PRO A 24 4.25 -29.79 13.91
C PRO A 24 3.54 -28.43 14.06
N ILE A 25 3.54 -27.80 15.23
CA ILE A 25 2.83 -26.52 15.44
C ILE A 25 3.54 -25.34 14.74
N ALA A 26 4.86 -25.41 14.52
CA ALA A 26 5.59 -24.32 13.88
C ALA A 26 5.41 -24.27 12.34
N VAL A 27 5.05 -25.37 11.68
CA VAL A 27 4.84 -25.38 10.21
C VAL A 27 3.40 -25.05 9.83
N LEU A 28 2.42 -25.32 10.70
CA LEU A 28 1.04 -24.90 10.47
C LEU A 28 0.83 -23.40 10.68
N ALA A 29 1.57 -22.75 11.58
CA ALA A 29 1.47 -21.29 11.77
C ALA A 29 1.98 -20.49 10.55
N VAL A 30 3.01 -20.98 9.85
CA VAL A 30 3.52 -20.35 8.63
C VAL A 30 2.64 -20.70 7.42
N GLY A 31 2.13 -21.94 7.34
CA GLY A 31 1.21 -22.35 6.28
C GLY A 31 -0.12 -21.57 6.29
N ILE A 32 -0.67 -21.27 7.47
CA ILE A 32 -1.88 -20.47 7.60
C ILE A 32 -1.63 -19.01 7.19
N ALA A 33 -0.46 -18.43 7.51
CA ALA A 33 -0.12 -17.08 7.07
C ALA A 33 0.02 -16.97 5.54
N VAL A 34 0.57 -17.99 4.88
CA VAL A 34 0.73 -18.01 3.42
C VAL A 34 -0.60 -18.33 2.71
N VAL A 35 -1.45 -19.18 3.27
CA VAL A 35 -2.79 -19.46 2.71
C VAL A 35 -3.75 -18.28 2.92
N ALA A 36 -3.61 -17.52 4.02
CA ALA A 36 -4.35 -16.26 4.20
C ALA A 36 -3.90 -15.18 3.21
N TYR A 37 -2.63 -15.20 2.77
CA TYR A 37 -2.12 -14.27 1.76
C TYR A 37 -2.42 -14.70 0.31
N MET A 38 -2.82 -15.96 0.08
CA MET A 38 -3.16 -16.48 -1.26
C MET A 38 -4.68 -16.71 -1.48
N ARG A 39 -5.52 -16.33 -0.51
CA ARG A 39 -6.98 -16.28 -0.66
C ARG A 39 -7.42 -14.84 -0.92
N ASP A 40 -7.16 -14.36 -2.12
CA ASP A 40 -7.78 -13.15 -2.68
C ASP A 40 -9.25 -13.45 -3.06
N PRO A 41 -10.12 -12.45 -3.30
CA PRO A 41 -10.35 -11.14 -2.68
C PRO A 41 -11.82 -11.10 -2.15
N GLU A 42 -12.37 -9.94 -1.77
CA GLU A 42 -13.82 -9.73 -1.53
C GLU A 42 -14.41 -10.30 -0.22
N ASN A 43 -13.96 -9.81 0.93
CA ASN A 43 -14.80 -9.51 2.12
C ASN A 43 -13.91 -9.18 3.33
N THR A 44 -13.01 -8.21 3.15
CA THR A 44 -12.42 -7.54 4.30
C THR A 44 -13.31 -6.34 4.60
N ASN A 45 -14.05 -6.45 5.70
CA ASN A 45 -14.43 -5.30 6.52
C ASN A 45 -13.13 -4.69 7.11
N SER A 46 -12.12 -4.44 6.25
CA SER A 46 -10.89 -3.76 6.60
C SER A 46 -11.31 -2.35 6.97
N PRO A 47 -10.90 -1.86 8.15
CA PRO A 47 -11.12 -0.47 8.50
C PRO A 47 -10.63 0.40 7.35
N ALA A 48 -11.43 1.39 6.95
CA ALA A 48 -10.98 2.39 5.99
C ALA A 48 -9.63 2.97 6.48
N PRO A 49 -8.65 3.20 5.59
CA PRO A 49 -7.39 3.80 5.99
C PRO A 49 -7.64 5.09 6.76
N GLN A 50 -7.05 5.23 7.94
CA GLN A 50 -7.19 6.45 8.71
C GLN A 50 -6.29 7.54 8.12
N VAL A 51 -6.92 8.56 7.55
CA VAL A 51 -6.23 9.69 6.93
C VAL A 51 -5.88 10.70 8.01
N SER A 52 -4.59 11.03 8.12
CA SER A 52 -4.14 12.08 9.04
C SER A 52 -4.78 13.43 8.68
N PRO A 53 -5.28 14.20 9.66
CA PRO A 53 -5.83 15.55 9.44
C PRO A 53 -4.85 16.49 8.72
N ALA A 54 -3.54 16.22 8.79
CA ALA A 54 -2.53 17.02 8.10
C ALA A 54 -2.73 17.03 6.57
N PHE A 55 -3.20 15.92 5.99
CA PHE A 55 -3.49 15.81 4.56
C PHE A 55 -4.78 16.51 4.14
N VAL A 56 -5.76 16.64 5.04
CA VAL A 56 -7.09 17.17 4.70
C VAL A 56 -6.98 18.64 4.30
N GLY A 57 -7.67 19.00 3.22
CA GLY A 57 -7.66 20.33 2.63
C GLY A 57 -7.30 20.31 1.15
N GLU A 58 -7.08 21.51 0.61
CA GLU A 58 -6.71 21.71 -0.78
C GLU A 58 -5.20 21.95 -0.91
N TRP A 59 -4.60 21.28 -1.89
CA TRP A 59 -3.18 21.33 -2.20
C TRP A 59 -3.02 21.75 -3.65
N ARG A 60 -2.16 22.75 -3.89
CA ARG A 60 -1.92 23.33 -5.21
C ARG A 60 -0.44 23.37 -5.51
N GLY A 61 -0.07 23.13 -6.75
CA GLY A 61 1.32 23.23 -7.16
C GLY A 61 1.52 22.89 -8.62
N VAL A 62 2.79 22.84 -8.99
CA VAL A 62 3.22 22.48 -10.33
C VAL A 62 3.90 21.12 -10.27
N ALA A 63 3.60 20.28 -11.24
CA ALA A 63 4.26 19.00 -11.45
C ALA A 63 4.69 18.84 -12.90
N ASP A 64 5.67 17.99 -13.16
CA ASP A 64 6.19 17.74 -14.50
C ASP A 64 6.60 16.27 -14.67
N ASN A 65 6.78 15.86 -15.92
CA ASN A 65 7.31 14.53 -16.29
C ASN A 65 8.61 14.66 -17.13
N GLY A 66 9.31 15.79 -17.02
CA GLY A 66 10.47 16.14 -17.86
C GLY A 66 10.17 16.58 -19.29
N ARG A 67 8.92 16.44 -19.78
CA ARG A 67 8.47 16.92 -21.10
C ARG A 67 7.42 18.00 -21.01
N ASP A 68 6.42 17.75 -20.17
CA ASP A 68 5.24 18.58 -19.98
C ASP A 68 5.20 19.08 -18.54
N THR A 69 4.56 20.24 -18.36
CA THR A 69 4.31 20.84 -17.05
C THR A 69 2.81 20.95 -16.82
N PHE A 70 2.40 20.71 -15.59
CA PHE A 70 1.00 20.61 -15.20
C PHE A 70 0.71 21.44 -13.96
N ASP A 71 -0.38 22.18 -13.98
CA ASP A 71 -0.97 22.75 -12.77
C ASP A 71 -1.83 21.68 -12.11
N ILE A 72 -1.53 21.39 -10.83
CA ILE A 72 -2.19 20.36 -10.03
C ILE A 72 -2.99 21.03 -8.92
N VAL A 73 -4.25 20.59 -8.78
CA VAL A 73 -5.08 20.86 -7.60
C VAL A 73 -5.52 19.52 -7.05
N LEU A 74 -5.25 19.25 -5.77
CA LEU A 74 -5.62 18.04 -5.07
C LEU A 74 -6.38 18.42 -3.80
N ARG A 75 -7.66 18.06 -3.72
CA ARG A 75 -8.52 18.32 -2.56
C ARG A 75 -8.83 17.01 -1.86
N ILE A 76 -8.38 16.87 -0.62
CA ILE A 76 -8.55 15.65 0.18
C ILE A 76 -9.63 15.89 1.25
N THR A 77 -10.63 15.03 1.28
CA THR A 77 -11.76 15.07 2.24
C THR A 77 -11.95 13.70 2.88
N GLY A 78 -11.27 13.45 4.00
CA GLY A 78 -11.26 12.14 4.64
C GLY A 78 -10.65 11.08 3.72
N ASP A 79 -11.40 10.02 3.43
CA ASP A 79 -10.98 8.89 2.59
C ASP A 79 -11.20 9.09 1.08
N THR A 80 -11.60 10.29 0.67
CA THR A 80 -11.83 10.67 -0.74
C THR A 80 -10.97 11.86 -1.14
N ALA A 81 -10.69 12.00 -2.44
CA ALA A 81 -10.03 13.16 -2.98
C ALA A 81 -10.54 13.51 -4.39
N ASP A 82 -10.54 14.80 -4.71
CA ASP A 82 -10.72 15.30 -6.07
C ASP A 82 -9.39 15.84 -6.56
N ARG A 83 -8.98 15.46 -7.76
CA ARG A 83 -7.74 15.93 -8.37
C ARG A 83 -8.02 16.53 -9.74
N THR A 84 -7.44 17.69 -9.99
CA THR A 84 -7.34 18.27 -11.32
C THR A 84 -5.89 18.36 -11.77
N VAL A 85 -5.65 17.95 -13.02
CA VAL A 85 -4.40 18.10 -13.75
C VAL A 85 -4.67 18.95 -14.99
N THR A 86 -3.98 20.08 -15.15
CA THR A 86 -4.07 20.93 -16.35
C THR A 86 -2.71 21.06 -17.01
N ASN A 87 -2.56 20.59 -18.25
CA ASN A 87 -1.32 20.79 -19.01
C ASN A 87 -1.17 22.27 -19.36
N LYS A 88 -0.03 22.88 -19.01
CA LYS A 88 0.19 24.33 -19.16
C LYS A 88 0.39 24.76 -20.62
N ALA A 89 0.87 23.87 -21.49
CA ALA A 89 1.11 24.16 -22.89
C ALA A 89 -0.17 24.05 -23.74
N SER A 90 -0.97 23.00 -23.50
CA SER A 90 -2.19 22.75 -24.30
C SER A 90 -3.48 23.25 -23.66
N GLY A 91 -3.48 23.52 -22.35
CA GLY A 91 -4.69 23.81 -21.58
C GLY A 91 -5.60 22.59 -21.37
N ALA A 92 -5.18 21.40 -21.84
CA ALA A 92 -5.93 20.17 -21.64
C ALA A 92 -6.09 19.88 -20.14
N ARG A 93 -7.31 19.56 -19.73
CA ARG A 93 -7.71 19.42 -18.33
C ARG A 93 -8.30 18.04 -18.08
N CYS A 94 -7.80 17.40 -17.03
CA CYS A 94 -8.29 16.13 -16.52
C CYS A 94 -8.73 16.28 -15.08
N GLU A 95 -9.90 15.75 -14.77
CA GLU A 95 -10.49 15.72 -13.43
C GLU A 95 -10.65 14.27 -12.99
N TYR A 96 -10.28 13.99 -11.74
CA TYR A 96 -10.26 12.65 -11.17
C TYR A 96 -10.98 12.67 -9.84
N ALA A 97 -11.94 11.74 -9.66
CA ALA A 97 -12.44 11.39 -8.35
C ALA A 97 -11.64 10.18 -7.85
N GLU A 98 -11.00 10.32 -6.69
CA GLU A 98 -10.06 9.35 -6.14
C GLU A 98 -10.50 8.87 -4.75
N ARG A 99 -10.07 7.66 -4.39
CA ARG A 99 -10.27 7.09 -3.04
C ARG A 99 -8.92 6.74 -2.44
N VAL A 100 -8.79 6.96 -1.13
CA VAL A 100 -7.63 6.51 -0.36
C VAL A 100 -7.63 4.98 -0.30
N SER A 101 -6.57 4.39 -0.86
CA SER A 101 -6.34 2.93 -0.84
C SER A 101 -5.31 2.51 0.21
N ALA A 102 -4.44 3.43 0.63
CA ALA A 102 -3.54 3.24 1.77
C ALA A 102 -3.22 4.59 2.43
N ALA A 103 -3.03 4.57 3.76
CA ALA A 103 -2.68 5.75 4.53
C ALA A 103 -1.71 5.40 5.65
N THR A 104 -0.70 6.25 5.83
CA THR A 104 0.16 6.33 7.01
C THR A 104 0.12 7.76 7.54
N GLU A 105 0.89 8.05 8.58
CA GLU A 105 0.99 9.41 9.13
C GLU A 105 1.54 10.42 8.10
N THR A 106 2.47 9.98 7.24
CA THR A 106 3.21 10.85 6.31
C THR A 106 3.04 10.49 4.84
N GLU A 107 2.30 9.45 4.50
CA GLU A 107 2.04 9.04 3.11
C GLU A 107 0.59 8.63 2.87
N LEU A 108 0.01 9.09 1.76
CA LEU A 108 -1.27 8.62 1.22
C LEU A 108 -1.08 8.02 -0.17
N THR A 109 -1.78 6.92 -0.41
CA THR A 109 -1.99 6.38 -1.75
C THR A 109 -3.44 6.56 -2.14
N LEU A 110 -3.66 7.16 -3.31
CA LEU A 110 -4.96 7.40 -3.91
C LEU A 110 -5.08 6.58 -5.19
N THR A 111 -6.25 6.01 -5.39
CA THR A 111 -6.60 5.29 -6.62
C THR A 111 -7.78 6.00 -7.28
N ALA A 112 -7.65 6.33 -8.56
CA ALA A 112 -8.75 6.91 -9.32
C ALA A 112 -9.94 5.95 -9.41
N ARG A 113 -11.15 6.53 -9.31
CA ARG A 113 -12.43 5.83 -9.46
C ARG A 113 -13.12 6.22 -10.75
N SER A 114 -12.92 7.47 -11.16
CA SER A 114 -13.34 7.99 -12.45
C SER A 114 -12.39 9.10 -12.88
N SER A 115 -12.35 9.33 -14.19
CA SER A 115 -11.71 10.50 -14.78
C SER A 115 -12.65 11.15 -15.79
N THR A 116 -12.50 12.46 -15.97
CA THR A 116 -13.25 13.27 -16.94
C THR A 116 -12.29 14.18 -17.68
N GLY A 117 -12.49 14.32 -18.98
CA GLY A 117 -11.60 15.05 -19.89
C GLY A 117 -11.10 14.14 -21.02
N MET A 118 -10.66 14.76 -22.12
CA MET A 118 -10.19 14.02 -23.29
C MET A 118 -8.74 13.56 -23.09
N GLY A 119 -8.47 12.27 -23.33
CA GLY A 119 -7.12 11.71 -23.24
C GLY A 119 -6.58 11.55 -21.82
N CYS A 120 -7.46 11.60 -20.81
CA CYS A 120 -7.09 11.39 -19.42
C CYS A 120 -6.79 9.92 -19.15
N ASP A 121 -5.77 9.67 -18.33
CA ASP A 121 -5.53 8.33 -17.80
C ASP A 121 -6.78 7.80 -17.08
N THR A 122 -7.07 6.51 -17.18
CA THR A 122 -8.30 5.92 -16.62
C THR A 122 -8.11 5.34 -15.23
N ASP A 123 -6.88 4.98 -14.84
CA ASP A 123 -6.56 4.40 -13.53
C ASP A 123 -5.22 4.88 -12.97
N PRO A 124 -4.98 6.21 -12.87
CA PRO A 124 -3.75 6.68 -12.25
C PRO A 124 -3.77 6.38 -10.75
N ARG A 125 -2.64 5.84 -10.28
CA ARG A 125 -2.30 5.81 -8.86
C ARG A 125 -1.52 7.06 -8.50
N THR A 126 -1.94 7.73 -7.44
CA THR A 126 -1.27 8.92 -6.91
C THR A 126 -0.70 8.60 -5.54
N THR A 127 0.56 8.96 -5.31
CA THR A 127 1.18 8.92 -3.98
C THR A 127 1.46 10.35 -3.53
N ALA A 128 1.03 10.68 -2.32
CA ALA A 128 1.21 11.98 -1.70
C ALA A 128 1.96 11.83 -0.38
N GLN A 129 3.11 12.48 -0.23
CA GLN A 129 3.94 12.41 0.96
C GLN A 129 4.05 13.78 1.63
N LEU A 130 3.70 13.85 2.91
CA LEU A 130 3.88 15.06 3.70
C LEU A 130 5.35 15.27 4.02
N HIS A 131 5.84 16.46 3.74
CA HIS A 131 7.15 16.92 4.17
C HIS A 131 7.06 17.70 5.48
N THR A 132 8.17 17.73 6.21
CA THR A 132 8.31 18.50 7.46
C THR A 132 8.22 20.02 7.25
N ASP A 133 8.44 20.49 6.02
CA ASP A 133 8.29 21.90 5.63
C ASP A 133 6.83 22.30 5.34
N GLY A 134 5.88 21.39 5.55
CA GLY A 134 4.46 21.60 5.28
C GLY A 134 4.08 21.49 3.80
N GLY A 135 5.00 21.06 2.93
CA GLY A 135 4.72 20.70 1.54
C GLY A 135 4.21 19.27 1.38
N LEU A 136 3.66 18.98 0.21
CA LEU A 136 3.20 17.65 -0.18
C LEU A 136 3.96 17.22 -1.45
N ALA A 137 4.89 16.27 -1.33
CA ALA A 137 5.44 15.61 -2.51
C ALA A 137 4.32 14.84 -3.18
N TYR A 138 4.16 15.11 -4.46
CA TYR A 138 3.11 14.55 -5.28
C TYR A 138 3.75 13.73 -6.38
N ARG A 139 3.18 12.55 -6.62
CA ARG A 139 3.59 11.67 -7.71
C ARG A 139 2.40 10.92 -8.27
N THR A 140 2.29 10.83 -9.58
CA THR A 140 1.25 10.05 -10.26
C THR A 140 1.76 9.40 -11.54
N GLY A 141 1.10 8.33 -11.97
CA GLY A 141 1.41 7.62 -13.22
C GLY A 141 2.34 6.40 -13.04
N PRO A 142 2.49 5.58 -14.10
CA PRO A 142 3.32 4.38 -14.05
C PRO A 142 4.82 4.72 -14.02
N ALA A 143 5.64 3.72 -13.68
CA ALA A 143 7.08 3.85 -13.71
C ALA A 143 7.55 4.17 -15.16
N GLY A 144 8.16 5.33 -15.36
CA GLY A 144 8.71 5.77 -16.66
C GLY A 144 7.95 6.91 -17.36
N SER A 145 6.72 7.22 -16.96
CA SER A 145 5.97 8.41 -17.41
C SER A 145 5.38 9.17 -16.21
N THR A 146 6.13 9.14 -15.12
CA THR A 146 5.71 9.64 -13.82
C THR A 146 5.68 11.16 -13.82
N VAL A 147 4.56 11.73 -13.38
CA VAL A 147 4.44 13.17 -13.11
C VAL A 147 4.75 13.39 -11.63
N THR A 148 5.71 14.26 -11.32
CA THR A 148 6.14 14.58 -9.95
C THR A 148 6.14 16.07 -9.69
N GLY A 149 5.85 16.47 -8.46
CA GLY A 149 5.91 17.87 -8.07
C GLY A 149 5.79 18.06 -6.56
N THR A 150 5.80 19.31 -6.13
CA THR A 150 5.53 19.68 -4.73
C THR A 150 4.29 20.57 -4.70
N LEU A 151 3.31 20.17 -3.90
CA LEU A 151 2.10 20.96 -3.68
C LEU A 151 2.20 21.68 -2.33
N ARG A 152 1.56 22.84 -2.25
CA ARG A 152 1.42 23.65 -1.04
C ARG A 152 -0.05 23.77 -0.70
N LYS A 153 -0.34 23.90 0.60
CA LYS A 153 -1.71 24.07 1.07
C LYS A 153 -2.25 25.41 0.56
N GLY A 154 -3.44 25.36 -0.04
CA GLY A 154 -4.17 26.51 -0.56
C GLY A 154 -4.94 27.28 0.50
#